data_AF-A0AAJ0N2W7-F1
#
_entry.id   AF-A0AAJ0N2W7-F1
#
_cell.length_a   1.000
_cell.length_b   1.000
_cell.length_c   1.000
_cell.angle_alpha   90.00
_cell.angle_beta   90.00
_cell.angle_gamma   90.00
#
_symmetry.space_group_name_H-M   'P 1'
#
loop_
_entity.id
_entity.type
_entity.pdbx_description
1 polymer ?
#
loop_
_entity_poly.entity_id
_entity_poly.type
_entity_poly.pdbx_seq_one_letter_code
_entity_poly.pdbx_strand_id
1 'polypeptide(L)'
;MTSNSAATLNDYIASPFGLLLLEGIHIGRFRIDRAIIRGREAAINLQECILAALDETGRKSGLKNSTRYPAQLPMGTPSRPLAKEIEDHLEDMRRRQLDPKTVQSTERTLKLLLLTCGNISAARVDYYHIQ
;
A
#
# COMPACT_ATOMS: atom_id res chain seq x y z
N MET A 1 24.51 -10.74 6.69
CA MET A 1 23.67 -10.84 7.91
C MET A 1 22.53 -9.86 7.78
N THR A 2 21.40 -10.28 7.22
CA THR A 2 20.21 -9.44 7.00
C THR A 2 19.40 -9.41 8.30
N SER A 3 19.84 -8.58 9.24
CA SER A 3 19.19 -8.44 10.55
C SER A 3 17.84 -7.73 10.40
N ASN A 4 16.76 -8.52 10.37
CA ASN A 4 15.42 -8.30 10.92
C ASN A 4 14.84 -6.86 10.99
N SER A 5 15.15 -5.99 10.02
CA SER A 5 14.74 -4.57 10.01
C SER A 5 13.21 -4.40 10.02
N ALA A 6 12.49 -5.36 9.45
CA ALA A 6 11.03 -5.39 9.45
C ALA A 6 10.44 -5.66 10.85
N ALA A 7 11.09 -6.52 11.65
CA ALA A 7 10.66 -6.79 13.03
C ALA A 7 10.88 -5.55 13.91
N THR A 8 12.04 -4.90 13.79
CA THR A 8 12.35 -3.66 14.53
C THR A 8 11.41 -2.51 14.17
N LEU A 9 11.02 -2.40 12.90
CA LEU A 9 10.04 -1.41 12.45
C LEU A 9 8.65 -1.70 13.06
N ASN A 10 8.19 -2.95 13.04
CA ASN A 10 6.90 -3.35 13.61
C ASN A 10 6.84 -3.10 15.13
N ASP A 11 7.91 -3.43 15.85
CA ASP A 11 8.02 -3.18 17.29
C ASP A 11 7.94 -1.68 17.61
N TYR A 12 8.59 -0.83 16.81
CA TYR A 12 8.50 0.63 16.95
C TYR A 12 7.11 1.18 16.59
N ILE A 13 6.41 0.60 15.62
CA ILE A 13 5.02 0.99 15.29
C ILE A 13 4.06 0.65 16.44
N ALA A 14 4.27 -0.50 17.11
CA ALA A 14 3.49 -0.93 18.25
C ALA A 14 3.75 -0.09 19.51
N SER A 15 4.98 0.40 19.69
CA SER A 15 5.37 1.27 20.81
C SER A 15 6.31 2.39 20.32
N PRO A 16 5.76 3.52 19.82
CA PRO A 16 6.53 4.59 19.18
C PRO A 16 7.18 5.49 20.23
N PHE A 17 8.14 4.95 20.97
CA PHE A 17 8.92 5.69 21.95
C PHE A 17 10.34 5.90 21.44
N GLY A 18 10.80 7.15 21.43
CA GLY A 18 12.14 7.52 20.96
C GLY A 18 12.26 7.67 19.43
N LEU A 19 13.48 7.56 18.93
CA LEU A 19 13.88 7.77 17.54
C LEU A 19 14.33 6.44 16.95
N LEU A 20 13.74 6.03 15.83
CA LEU A 20 14.16 4.83 15.12
C LEU A 20 15.10 5.22 13.96
N LEU A 21 16.30 4.65 13.96
CA LEU A 21 17.29 4.84 12.92
C LEU A 21 17.43 3.53 12.14
N LEU A 22 17.19 3.56 10.83
CA LEU A 22 17.46 2.44 9.95
C LEU A 22 18.51 2.86 8.93
N GLU A 23 19.55 2.06 8.78
CA GLU A 23 20.65 2.32 7.85
C GLU A 23 20.84 1.15 6.88
N GLY A 24 21.23 1.46 5.64
CA GLY A 24 21.63 0.45 4.65
C GLY A 24 20.51 -0.46 4.14
N ILE A 25 19.27 0.01 4.02
CA ILE A 25 18.17 -0.79 3.45
C ILE A 25 18.36 -0.90 1.94
N HIS A 26 18.43 -2.12 1.43
CA HIS A 26 18.55 -2.43 0.00
C HIS A 26 17.41 -3.36 -0.44
N ILE A 27 16.59 -2.90 -1.38
CA ILE A 27 15.44 -3.64 -1.93
C ILE A 27 15.52 -3.54 -3.46
N GLY A 28 16.10 -4.56 -4.10
CA GLY A 28 16.32 -4.55 -5.55
C GLY A 28 17.18 -3.36 -5.99
N ARG A 29 16.62 -2.45 -6.79
CA ARG A 29 17.29 -1.19 -7.22
C ARG A 29 17.11 -0.03 -6.23
N PHE A 30 16.26 -0.21 -5.23
CA PHE A 30 16.00 0.81 -4.23
C PHE A 30 16.98 0.71 -3.09
N ARG A 31 17.54 1.86 -2.72
CA ARG A 31 18.53 1.99 -1.66
C ARG A 31 18.14 3.14 -0.75
N ILE A 32 18.05 2.87 0.54
CA ILE A 32 17.87 3.87 1.59
C ILE A 32 19.14 3.81 2.43
N ASP A 33 20.00 4.82 2.27
CA ASP A 33 21.24 4.90 3.03
C ASP A 33 20.98 5.15 4.51
N ARG A 34 20.03 6.04 4.82
CA ARG A 34 19.67 6.43 6.18
C ARG A 34 18.22 6.89 6.27
N ALA A 35 17.43 6.27 7.16
CA ALA A 35 16.08 6.68 7.51
C ALA A 35 16.02 7.03 9.01
N ILE A 36 15.60 8.27 9.30
CA ILE A 36 15.43 8.78 10.66
C ILE A 36 13.93 8.93 10.89
N ILE A 37 13.37 8.13 11.78
CA ILE A 37 11.92 7.99 11.96
C ILE A 37 11.56 8.50 13.35
N ARG A 38 10.63 9.44 13.39
CA ARG A 38 10.11 10.00 14.62
C ARG A 38 8.59 9.87 14.66
N GLY A 39 8.12 9.06 15.59
CA GLY A 39 6.70 8.85 15.80
C GLY A 39 6.09 7.82 14.85
N ARG A 40 4.88 7.39 15.21
CA ARG A 40 4.18 6.27 14.59
C ARG A 40 3.85 6.48 13.12
N GLU A 41 3.36 7.67 12.76
CA GLU A 41 2.96 7.98 11.38
C GLU A 41 4.14 7.93 10.41
N ALA A 42 5.32 8.41 10.84
CA ALA A 42 6.53 8.32 10.04
C ALA A 42 7.00 6.87 9.85
N ALA A 43 6.82 6.02 10.87
CA ALA A 43 7.16 4.61 10.80
C ALA A 43 6.22 3.84 9.86
N ILE A 44 4.93 4.14 9.89
CA ILE A 44 3.93 3.60 8.97
C ILE A 44 4.25 3.99 7.53
N ASN A 45 4.55 5.27 7.27
CA ASN A 45 4.90 5.72 5.92
C ASN A 45 6.15 5.01 5.38
N LEU A 46 7.16 4.79 6.23
CA LEU A 46 8.35 4.04 5.82
C LEU A 46 8.01 2.57 5.52
N GLN A 47 7.14 1.96 6.32
CA GLN A 47 6.65 0.60 6.06
C GLN A 47 5.97 0.50 4.70
N GLU A 48 5.08 1.44 4.37
CA GLU A 48 4.41 1.52 3.07
C GLU A 48 5.42 1.66 1.92
N CYS A 49 6.46 2.49 2.09
CA CYS A 49 7.53 2.61 1.09
C CYS A 49 8.29 1.30 0.87
N ILE A 50 8.64 0.58 1.94
CA ILE A 50 9.35 -0.70 1.86
C ILE A 50 8.49 -1.75 1.15
N LEU A 51 7.20 -1.82 1.48
CA LEU A 51 6.26 -2.74 0.84
C LEU A 51 6.09 -2.42 -0.65
N ALA A 52 5.96 -1.15 -1.03
CA ALA A 52 5.89 -0.73 -2.42
C ALA A 52 7.15 -1.10 -3.21
N ALA A 53 8.34 -0.94 -2.62
CA ALA A 53 9.61 -1.33 -3.22
C ALA A 53 9.70 -2.84 -3.49
N LEU A 54 9.20 -3.66 -2.56
CA LEU A 54 9.14 -5.12 -2.69
C LEU A 54 8.20 -5.53 -3.81
N ASP A 55 7.01 -4.93 -3.87
CA ASP A 55 6.00 -5.17 -4.90
C ASP A 55 6.51 -4.85 -6.31
N GLU A 56 7.20 -3.71 -6.48
CA GLU A 56 7.76 -3.31 -7.78
C GLU A 56 8.91 -4.24 -8.20
N THR A 57 9.75 -4.65 -7.25
CA THR A 57 10.85 -5.60 -7.51
C THR A 57 10.32 -6.98 -7.92
N GLY A 58 9.22 -7.43 -7.31
CA GLY A 58 8.58 -8.71 -7.63
C GLY A 58 7.83 -8.72 -8.98
N ARG A 59 7.08 -7.66 -9.29
CA ARG A 59 6.23 -7.62 -10.51
C ARG A 59 7.01 -7.57 -11.81
N LYS A 60 8.20 -6.93 -11.86
CA LYS A 60 8.98 -6.80 -13.11
C LYS A 60 9.47 -8.13 -13.70
N SER A 61 9.49 -9.21 -12.92
CA SER A 61 9.93 -10.53 -13.40
C SER A 61 8.89 -11.25 -14.28
N GLY A 62 7.64 -10.78 -14.38
CA GLY A 62 6.52 -11.56 -14.94
C GLY A 62 5.85 -11.05 -16.23
N LEU A 63 6.23 -9.92 -16.81
CA LEU A 63 5.42 -9.29 -17.88
C LEU A 63 6.09 -9.31 -19.25
N LYS A 64 5.97 -10.43 -19.97
CA LYS A 64 6.09 -10.42 -21.43
C LYS A 64 4.73 -10.28 -22.16
N ASN A 65 3.60 -10.54 -21.48
CA ASN A 65 2.24 -10.54 -22.08
C ASN A 65 1.08 -10.18 -21.10
N SER A 66 1.31 -9.41 -20.03
CA SER A 66 0.30 -9.22 -18.97
C SER A 66 -0.47 -7.90 -19.06
N THR A 67 -1.69 -7.91 -18.50
CA THR A 67 -2.66 -6.83 -18.39
C THR A 67 -2.00 -5.49 -18.05
N ARG A 68 -2.29 -4.44 -18.83
CA ARG A 68 -1.85 -3.08 -18.52
C ARG A 68 -2.54 -2.60 -17.25
N TYR A 69 -1.78 -2.54 -16.16
CA TYR A 69 -2.17 -1.82 -14.96
C TYR A 69 -1.82 -0.33 -15.11
N PRO A 70 -2.59 0.57 -14.47
CA PRO A 70 -2.20 1.98 -14.36
C PRO A 70 -0.77 2.12 -13.83
N ALA A 71 -0.08 3.18 -14.22
CA ALA A 71 1.27 3.45 -13.75
C ALA A 71 1.27 3.51 -12.21
N GLN A 72 2.14 2.72 -11.58
CA GLN A 72 2.30 2.74 -10.12
C GLN A 72 2.74 4.14 -9.68
N LEU A 73 2.14 4.62 -8.59
CA LEU A 73 2.50 5.89 -7.98
C LEU A 73 3.96 5.85 -7.53
N PRO A 74 4.67 7.00 -7.55
CA PRO A 74 6.04 7.06 -7.09
C PRO A 74 6.14 6.65 -5.61
N MET A 75 7.20 5.91 -5.30
CA MET A 75 7.57 5.50 -3.94
C MET A 75 7.53 6.68 -2.96
N GLY A 76 6.84 6.51 -1.83
CA GLY A 76 6.62 7.56 -0.84
C GLY A 76 5.33 8.35 -0.98
N THR A 77 4.48 8.03 -1.97
CA THR A 77 3.11 8.55 -2.00
C THR A 77 2.33 7.94 -0.84
N PRO A 78 1.84 8.72 0.14
CA PRO A 78 1.08 8.17 1.25
C PRO A 78 -0.17 7.48 0.72
N SER A 79 -0.46 6.29 1.23
CA SER A 79 -1.65 5.55 0.83
C SER A 79 -2.90 6.38 1.12
N ARG A 80 -3.74 6.53 0.10
CA ARG A 80 -4.94 7.35 0.17
C ARG A 80 -6.02 6.64 0.99
N PRO A 81 -6.96 7.39 1.59
CA PRO A 81 -8.08 6.80 2.30
C PRO A 81 -8.90 5.89 1.36
N LEU A 82 -9.35 4.76 1.88
CA LEU A 82 -10.08 3.72 1.14
C LEU A 82 -11.28 4.29 0.39
N ALA A 83 -12.01 5.25 0.97
CA ALA A 83 -13.13 5.89 0.30
C ALA A 83 -12.74 6.56 -1.04
N LYS A 84 -11.55 7.17 -1.10
CA LYS A 84 -11.07 7.87 -2.28
C LYS A 84 -10.57 6.92 -3.37
N GLU A 85 -9.96 5.81 -2.95
CA GLU A 85 -9.58 4.73 -3.89
C GLU A 85 -10.81 4.03 -4.48
N ILE A 86 -11.87 3.84 -3.69
CA ILE A 86 -13.16 3.31 -4.19
C ILE A 86 -13.77 4.24 -5.24
N GLU A 87 -13.77 5.55 -4.99
CA GLU A 87 -14.28 6.55 -5.93
C GLU A 87 -13.52 6.53 -7.26
N ASP A 88 -12.19 6.58 -7.21
CA ASP A 88 -11.33 6.53 -8.40
C ASP A 88 -11.51 5.21 -9.18
N HIS A 89 -11.67 4.08 -8.47
CA HIS A 89 -11.94 2.79 -9.09
C HIS A 89 -13.29 2.77 -9.83
N LEU A 90 -14.35 3.30 -9.21
CA LEU A 90 -15.67 3.38 -9.84
C LEU A 90 -15.67 4.33 -11.05
N GLU A 91 -14.92 5.43 -10.98
CA GLU A 91 -14.71 6.30 -12.13
C GLU A 91 -13.99 5.58 -13.28
N ASP A 92 -12.93 4.82 -12.99
CA ASP A 92 -12.22 4.05 -14.01
C ASP A 92 -13.13 3.01 -14.67
N MET A 93 -13.93 2.29 -13.89
CA MET A 93 -14.93 1.35 -14.40
C MET A 93 -15.94 2.02 -15.35
N ARG A 94 -16.38 3.24 -15.02
CA ARG A 94 -17.27 4.05 -15.88
C ARG A 94 -16.55 4.50 -17.14
N ARG A 95 -15.29 4.96 -17.05
CA ARG A 95 -14.45 5.36 -18.20
C ARG A 95 -14.23 4.21 -19.17
N ARG A 96 -14.09 2.99 -18.64
CA ARG A 96 -13.95 1.75 -19.42
C ARG A 96 -15.25 1.24 -20.03
N GLN A 97 -16.37 1.94 -19.82
CA GLN A 97 -17.68 1.59 -20.36
C GLN A 97 -18.11 0.15 -20.00
N LEU A 98 -17.77 -0.30 -18.78
CA LEU A 98 -18.25 -1.58 -18.27
C LEU A 98 -19.78 -1.56 -18.12
N ASP A 99 -20.40 -2.75 -18.12
CA ASP A 99 -21.85 -2.87 -17.97
C ASP A 99 -22.32 -2.13 -16.70
N PRO A 100 -23.32 -1.23 -16.80
CA PRO A 100 -23.81 -0.45 -15.66
C PRO A 100 -24.24 -1.30 -14.47
N LYS A 101 -24.78 -2.51 -14.71
CA LYS A 101 -25.13 -3.44 -13.64
C LYS A 101 -23.90 -3.95 -12.91
N THR A 102 -22.81 -4.20 -13.62
CA THR A 102 -21.52 -4.57 -13.02
C THR A 102 -20.98 -3.44 -12.16
N VAL A 103 -20.99 -2.20 -12.67
CA VAL A 103 -20.55 -1.02 -11.89
C VAL A 103 -21.39 -0.84 -10.62
N GLN A 104 -22.72 -0.97 -10.71
CA GLN A 104 -23.60 -0.86 -9.54
C GLN A 104 -23.39 -2.00 -8.54
N SER A 105 -23.18 -3.22 -9.02
CA SER A 105 -22.90 -4.36 -8.15
C SER A 105 -21.59 -4.17 -7.41
N THR A 106 -20.53 -3.76 -8.11
CA THR A 106 -19.22 -3.46 -7.52
C THR A 106 -19.30 -2.30 -6.54
N GLU A 107 -20.02 -1.23 -6.84
CA GLU A 107 -20.23 -0.11 -5.93
C GLU A 107 -20.87 -0.56 -4.61
N ARG A 108 -21.89 -1.43 -4.65
CA ARG A 108 -22.53 -1.97 -3.44
C ARG A 108 -21.55 -2.77 -2.60
N THR A 109 -20.76 -3.64 -3.22
CA THR A 109 -19.75 -4.45 -2.52
C THR A 109 -18.65 -3.58 -1.90
N LEU A 110 -18.16 -2.57 -2.62
CA LEU A 110 -17.13 -1.66 -2.10
C LEU A 110 -17.66 -0.78 -0.96
N LYS A 111 -18.93 -0.37 -1.00
CA LYS A 111 -19.58 0.32 0.13
C LYS A 111 -19.64 -0.56 1.38
N LEU A 112 -19.94 -1.86 1.23
CA LEU A 112 -19.90 -2.80 2.35
C LEU A 112 -18.50 -2.92 2.94
N LEU A 113 -17.47 -3.02 2.08
CA LEU A 113 -16.07 -3.04 2.51
C LEU A 113 -15.68 -1.77 3.29
N LEU A 114 -16.12 -0.60 2.83
CA LEU A 114 -15.88 0.67 3.53
C LEU A 114 -16.59 0.72 4.90
N LEU A 115 -17.78 0.13 5.01
CA LEU A 115 -18.51 0.05 6.27
C LEU A 115 -17.85 -0.92 7.26
N THR A 116 -17.31 -2.05 6.79
CA THR A 116 -16.66 -3.05 7.64
C THR A 116 -15.26 -2.61 8.08
N CYS A 117 -14.46 -2.05 7.18
CA CYS A 117 -13.08 -1.66 7.44
C CYS A 117 -12.96 -0.24 8.01
N GLY A 118 -13.97 0.60 7.82
CA GLY A 118 -13.87 2.04 8.03
C GLY A 118 -13.02 2.74 6.97
N ASN A 119 -12.93 4.07 7.05
CA ASN A 119 -12.15 4.87 6.10
C ASN A 119 -10.65 4.88 6.45
N ILE A 120 -10.05 3.70 6.50
CA ILE A 120 -8.61 3.50 6.74
C ILE A 120 -7.80 3.72 5.46
N SER A 121 -6.48 3.81 5.58
CA SER A 121 -5.57 3.78 4.42
C SER A 121 -5.81 2.50 3.61
N ALA A 122 -5.94 2.60 2.28
CA ALA A 122 -6.21 1.44 1.42
C ALA A 122 -5.13 0.35 1.54
N ALA A 123 -3.87 0.74 1.76
CA ALA A 123 -2.75 -0.17 2.03
C ALA A 123 -2.89 -0.98 3.34
N ARG A 124 -3.83 -0.63 4.22
CA ARG A 124 -4.09 -1.35 5.48
C ARG A 124 -5.21 -2.39 5.37
N VAL A 125 -5.85 -2.50 4.21
CA VAL A 125 -6.84 -3.56 3.95
C VAL A 125 -6.09 -4.88 3.77
N ASP A 126 -6.01 -5.64 4.86
CA ASP A 126 -5.41 -6.97 4.89
C ASP A 126 -6.45 -8.08 4.64
N TYR A 127 -6.02 -9.31 4.34
CA TYR A 127 -6.89 -10.45 4.01
C TYR A 127 -7.89 -10.80 5.12
N TYR A 128 -7.55 -10.50 6.38
CA TYR A 128 -8.46 -10.66 7.52
C TYR A 128 -9.74 -9.81 7.41
N HIS A 129 -9.72 -8.75 6.59
CA HIS A 129 -10.87 -7.89 6.37
C HIS A 129 -11.78 -8.37 5.23
N ILE A 130 -11.43 -9.45 4.53
CA ILE A 130 -12.11 -9.97 3.32
C ILE A 130 -12.66 -11.40 3.56
N GLN A 131 -13.15 -11.69 4.77
CA GLN A 131 -13.81 -12.97 5.07
C GLN A 131 -15.25 -13.04 4.56
#